data_AF-A0A6M0C7C6-F1
#
_entry.id   AF-A0A6M0C7C6-F1
#
_cell.length_a   1.000
_cell.length_b   1.000
_cell.length_c   1.000
_cell.angle_alpha   90.00
_cell.angle_beta   90.00
_cell.angle_gamma   90.00
#
_symmetry.space_group_name_H-M   'P 1'
#
loop_
_entity.id
_entity.type
_entity.pdbx_description
1 polymer ?
#
loop_
_entity_poly.entity_id
_entity_poly.type
_entity_poly.pdbx_seq_one_letter_code
_entity_poly.pdbx_strand_id
1 'polypeptide(L)'
;MSNDSVHSSLSSPINGTDSSPSNSFAGSSQTFKREPGKSPSPSALGGFDAQHPPNPEHIDACVHCGFCLVTCPSYRILGTETDSPRSRIYLMDGIQTEQISLNTATAQHFDTCLGCLACTTACPSGVPYDQLLASMRPQIERNQPRTMGDRLFRQLIFSLFPYPNRLRWLLVPLFLYQKSGLQTVVRSTRLLKQFAPRLAAMESILPK
;
A
#
# COMPACT_ATOMS: atom_id res chain seq x y z
N MET A 1 55.09 7.71 1.83
CA MET A 1 55.39 8.17 0.46
C MET A 1 54.29 7.60 -0.41
N SER A 2 53.23 8.38 -0.68
CA SER A 2 53.09 9.20 -1.90
C SER A 2 52.92 8.30 -3.14
N ASN A 3 52.02 8.48 -4.08
CA ASN A 3 50.82 9.29 -4.32
C ASN A 3 50.29 8.77 -5.68
N ASP A 4 48.98 8.86 -5.91
CA ASP A 4 48.29 9.14 -7.18
C ASP A 4 48.58 8.43 -8.53
N SER A 5 47.46 8.33 -9.29
CA SER A 5 47.32 8.42 -10.76
C SER A 5 47.19 7.07 -11.51
N VAL A 6 46.02 6.64 -12.01
CA VAL A 6 45.12 7.20 -13.05
C VAL A 6 45.54 6.84 -14.50
N HIS A 7 44.56 6.27 -15.22
CA HIS A 7 44.33 6.16 -16.67
C HIS A 7 45.13 5.17 -17.55
N SER A 8 44.38 4.22 -18.14
CA SER A 8 44.39 3.98 -19.61
C SER A 8 43.10 3.25 -20.01
N SER A 9 42.05 3.93 -20.50
CA SER A 9 41.72 4.12 -21.92
C SER A 9 41.69 2.84 -22.78
N LEU A 10 40.48 2.34 -23.06
CA LEU A 10 40.18 1.64 -24.31
C LEU A 10 38.83 2.13 -24.87
N SER A 11 38.97 2.76 -26.02
CA SER A 11 37.99 3.16 -27.02
C SER A 11 37.29 1.97 -27.68
N SER A 12 36.00 2.09 -27.98
CA SER A 12 35.50 2.10 -29.38
C SER A 12 34.00 2.38 -29.47
N PRO A 13 33.52 2.95 -30.58
CA PRO A 13 32.16 3.44 -30.76
C PRO A 13 31.25 2.36 -31.35
N ILE A 14 29.97 2.35 -30.97
CA ILE A 14 28.94 1.56 -31.66
C ILE A 14 27.88 2.54 -32.16
N ASN A 15 27.97 2.83 -33.45
CA ASN A 15 26.91 3.50 -34.21
C ASN A 15 25.87 2.42 -34.55
N GLY A 16 24.72 2.47 -33.89
CA GLY A 16 23.58 1.61 -34.16
C GLY A 16 22.34 2.47 -34.36
N THR A 17 22.01 2.71 -35.62
CA THR A 17 20.73 3.26 -36.05
C THR A 17 19.63 2.24 -35.76
N ASP A 18 18.76 2.52 -34.80
CA ASP A 18 17.45 1.89 -34.73
C ASP A 18 16.37 2.98 -34.61
N SER A 19 15.74 3.22 -35.75
CA SER A 19 14.52 3.98 -35.92
C SER A 19 13.34 3.22 -35.34
N SER A 20 12.76 3.73 -34.24
CA SER A 20 11.39 3.42 -33.81
C SER A 20 10.85 4.53 -32.91
N PRO A 21 9.52 4.73 -32.90
CA PRO A 21 8.93 6.06 -33.00
C PRO A 21 8.91 6.83 -31.68
N SER A 22 9.13 8.12 -31.80
CA SER A 22 8.90 9.16 -30.80
C SER A 22 7.45 9.16 -30.35
N ASN A 23 7.14 8.39 -29.30
CA ASN A 23 5.99 8.69 -28.46
C ASN A 23 6.39 9.80 -27.50
N SER A 24 6.03 11.02 -27.90
CA SER A 24 6.01 12.21 -27.06
C SER A 24 5.08 11.97 -25.87
N PHE A 25 5.58 11.30 -24.84
CA PHE A 25 4.99 11.33 -23.52
C PHE A 25 5.30 12.74 -22.98
N ALA A 26 4.32 13.62 -23.12
CA ALA A 26 4.31 14.92 -22.46
C ALA A 26 4.34 14.69 -20.95
N GLY A 27 5.55 14.48 -20.42
CA GLY A 27 5.82 14.45 -19.00
C GLY A 27 5.66 15.87 -18.48
N SER A 28 4.44 16.23 -18.08
CA SER A 28 4.23 17.39 -17.23
C SER A 28 4.94 17.11 -15.91
N SER A 29 6.19 17.52 -15.85
CA SER A 29 6.99 17.57 -14.63
C SER A 29 6.39 18.67 -13.78
N GLN A 30 5.25 18.39 -13.14
CA GLN A 30 4.68 19.27 -12.14
C GLN A 30 5.63 19.24 -10.95
N THR A 31 6.53 20.21 -10.96
CA THR A 31 7.43 20.51 -9.86
C THR A 31 6.53 21.01 -8.72
N PHE A 32 6.28 20.12 -7.77
CA PHE A 32 5.66 20.43 -6.48
C PHE A 32 6.54 21.46 -5.76
N LYS A 33 6.24 22.75 -5.92
CA LYS A 33 6.88 23.83 -5.16
C LYS A 33 6.04 24.07 -3.91
N ARG A 34 6.46 23.51 -2.78
CA ARG A 34 5.96 23.93 -1.46
C ARG A 34 6.65 25.25 -1.10
N GLU A 35 5.88 26.30 -0.83
CA GLU A 35 6.44 27.59 -0.39
C GLU A 35 6.98 27.44 1.05
N PRO A 36 8.28 27.71 1.29
CA PRO A 36 8.84 27.59 2.64
C PRO A 36 8.32 28.73 3.51
N GLY A 37 7.58 28.40 4.58
CA GLY A 37 7.23 29.34 5.65
C GLY A 37 5.75 29.57 5.94
N LYS A 38 4.82 28.88 5.25
CA LYS A 38 3.39 28.96 5.58
C LYS A 38 2.99 27.84 6.52
N SER A 39 2.89 28.14 7.82
CA SER A 39 2.25 27.25 8.80
C SER A 39 0.79 27.02 8.38
N PRO A 40 0.28 25.78 8.30
CA PRO A 40 -1.08 25.52 7.88
C PRO A 40 -2.08 26.11 8.90
N SER A 41 -2.95 26.99 8.41
CA SER A 41 -4.04 27.58 9.18
C SER A 41 -5.04 26.51 9.63
N PRO A 42 -5.56 26.56 10.88
CA PRO A 42 -6.46 25.53 11.45
C PRO A 42 -7.86 25.47 10.82
N SER A 43 -8.07 26.04 9.63
CA SER A 43 -9.37 26.12 8.94
C SER A 43 -9.42 25.41 7.59
N ALA A 44 -8.36 24.71 7.17
CA ALA A 44 -8.40 23.85 5.99
C ALA A 44 -8.68 22.40 6.41
N LEU A 45 -9.96 22.06 6.53
CA LEU A 45 -10.39 20.66 6.39
C LEU A 45 -10.17 20.30 4.92
N GLY A 46 -8.93 19.95 4.56
CA GLY A 46 -8.53 19.55 3.21
C GLY A 46 -9.19 18.23 2.78
N GLY A 47 -8.55 17.42 1.94
CA GLY A 47 -9.09 16.15 1.44
C GLY A 47 -9.37 15.05 2.50
N PHE A 48 -9.43 15.38 3.79
CA PHE A 48 -9.74 14.52 4.94
C PHE A 48 -11.04 14.94 5.64
N ASP A 49 -11.68 13.99 6.33
CA ASP A 49 -12.82 14.29 7.19
C ASP A 49 -12.39 15.01 8.48
N ALA A 50 -13.34 15.66 9.16
CA ALA A 50 -13.07 16.43 10.38
C ALA A 50 -12.70 15.58 11.62
N GLN A 51 -12.83 14.24 11.55
CA GLN A 51 -12.62 13.37 12.70
C GLN A 51 -11.17 12.88 12.76
N HIS A 52 -10.32 13.53 13.57
CA HIS A 52 -8.92 13.15 13.76
C HIS A 52 -8.12 13.04 12.44
N PRO A 53 -8.03 14.12 11.64
CA PRO A 53 -7.18 14.14 10.46
C PRO A 53 -5.69 14.03 10.86
N PRO A 54 -4.80 13.60 9.95
CA PRO A 54 -3.36 13.61 10.18
C PRO A 54 -2.84 15.00 10.56
N ASN A 55 -1.95 15.08 11.55
CA ASN A 55 -1.36 16.35 11.98
C ASN A 55 -0.41 16.89 10.90
N PRO A 56 -0.65 18.10 10.36
CA PRO A 56 0.20 18.71 9.35
C PRO A 56 1.67 18.85 9.77
N GLU A 57 1.93 19.18 11.04
CA GLU A 57 3.29 19.36 11.55
C GLU A 57 4.12 18.07 11.45
N HIS A 58 3.47 16.92 11.64
CA HIS A 58 4.12 15.61 11.51
C HIS A 58 4.40 15.26 10.04
N ILE A 59 3.54 15.71 9.12
CA ILE A 59 3.73 15.54 7.67
C ILE A 59 4.91 16.41 7.21
N ASP A 60 4.94 17.67 7.64
CA ASP A 60 5.96 18.65 7.28
C ASP A 60 7.35 18.33 7.85
N ALA A 61 7.44 17.55 8.93
CA ALA A 61 8.71 17.06 9.47
C ALA A 61 9.47 16.14 8.49
N CYS A 62 8.83 15.60 7.45
CA CYS A 62 9.47 14.76 6.46
C CYS A 62 10.31 15.59 5.47
N VAL A 63 11.64 15.48 5.57
CA VAL A 63 12.58 16.13 4.63
C VAL A 63 12.86 15.32 3.36
N HIS A 64 12.07 14.28 3.11
CA HIS A 64 12.15 13.50 1.86
C HIS A 64 13.52 12.81 1.60
N CYS A 65 14.30 12.51 2.63
CA CYS A 65 15.66 11.95 2.53
C CYS A 65 15.77 10.47 2.08
N GLY A 66 14.71 9.66 2.23
CA GLY A 66 14.70 8.27 1.76
C GLY A 66 15.32 7.21 2.68
N PHE A 67 15.79 7.55 3.88
CA PHE A 67 16.31 6.56 4.84
C PHE A 67 15.28 5.49 5.24
N CYS A 68 13.99 5.83 5.19
CA CYS A 68 12.91 4.90 5.50
C CYS A 68 12.65 3.84 4.40
N LEU A 69 13.23 3.98 3.21
CA LEU A 69 12.98 3.07 2.08
C LEU A 69 13.54 1.67 2.35
N VAL A 70 14.82 1.59 2.67
CA VAL A 70 15.54 0.30 2.84
C VAL A 70 15.06 -0.50 4.06
N THR A 71 14.43 0.15 5.03
CA THR A 71 13.88 -0.53 6.21
C THR A 71 12.43 -0.97 6.02
N CYS A 72 11.70 -0.39 5.06
CA CYS A 72 10.30 -0.68 4.87
C CYS A 72 10.09 -2.02 4.13
N PRO A 73 9.44 -3.03 4.74
CA PRO A 73 9.24 -4.33 4.10
C PRO A 73 8.30 -4.25 2.89
N SER A 74 7.26 -3.39 2.91
CA SER A 74 6.36 -3.25 1.77
C SER A 74 7.08 -2.71 0.55
N TYR A 75 7.90 -1.67 0.71
CA TYR A 75 8.71 -1.13 -0.37
C TYR A 75 9.70 -2.17 -0.92
N ARG A 76 10.39 -2.91 -0.04
CA ARG A 76 11.35 -3.94 -0.47
C ARG A 76 10.74 -5.06 -1.29
N ILE A 77 9.48 -5.41 -1.03
CA ILE A 77 8.79 -6.49 -1.73
C ILE A 77 8.12 -5.97 -3.01
N LEU A 78 7.45 -4.83 -2.94
CA LEU A 78 6.68 -4.27 -4.06
C LEU A 78 7.57 -3.52 -5.06
N GLY A 79 8.70 -2.96 -4.62
CA GLY A 79 9.62 -2.17 -5.45
C GLY A 79 9.06 -0.81 -5.89
N THR A 80 7.85 -0.48 -5.49
CA THR A 80 7.14 0.75 -5.83
C THR A 80 7.36 1.80 -4.76
N GLU A 81 7.94 2.94 -5.15
CA GLU A 81 8.20 4.05 -4.22
C GLU A 81 6.91 4.55 -3.55
N THR A 82 5.76 4.48 -4.23
CA THR A 82 4.45 4.87 -3.67
C THR A 82 4.04 4.05 -2.44
N ASP A 83 4.56 2.82 -2.30
CA ASP A 83 4.33 1.93 -1.15
C ASP A 83 5.40 2.08 -0.04
N SER A 84 6.22 3.12 -0.12
CA SER A 84 7.20 3.47 0.89
C SER A 84 6.62 4.40 1.96
N PRO A 85 7.21 4.47 3.18
CA PRO A 85 6.76 5.37 4.23
C PRO A 85 6.88 6.83 3.80
N ARG A 86 7.94 7.18 3.06
CA ARG A 86 8.17 8.53 2.52
C ARG A 86 7.04 8.96 1.60
N SER A 87 6.70 8.12 0.64
CA SER A 87 5.66 8.43 -0.34
C SER A 87 4.27 8.42 0.28
N ARG A 88 4.02 7.58 1.29
CA ARG A 88 2.77 7.65 2.06
C ARG A 88 2.61 8.99 2.77
N ILE A 89 3.67 9.55 3.36
CA ILE A 89 3.62 10.91 3.93
C ILE A 89 3.38 11.94 2.82
N TYR A 90 4.03 11.78 1.66
CA TYR A 90 3.77 12.65 0.50
C TYR A 90 2.31 12.57 0.02
N LEU A 91 1.71 11.38 0.01
CA LEU A 91 0.30 11.19 -0.31
C LEU A 91 -0.60 11.85 0.73
N MET A 92 -0.27 11.76 2.03
CA MET A 92 -1.02 12.45 3.08
C MET A 92 -1.01 13.97 2.87
N ASP A 93 0.15 14.55 2.54
CA ASP A 93 0.27 15.97 2.21
C ASP A 93 -0.53 16.36 0.96
N GLY A 94 -0.44 15.57 -0.11
CA GLY A 94 -1.21 15.79 -1.34
C GLY A 94 -2.72 15.71 -1.11
N ILE A 95 -3.18 14.82 -0.22
CA ILE A 95 -4.60 14.76 0.17
C ILE A 95 -4.98 15.98 1.02
N GLN A 96 -4.13 16.36 1.98
CA GLN A 96 -4.38 17.52 2.83
C GLN A 96 -4.47 18.82 2.02
N THR A 97 -3.66 18.94 0.96
CA THR A 97 -3.64 20.10 0.07
C THR A 97 -4.64 20.00 -1.09
N GLU A 98 -5.50 18.98 -1.10
CA GLU A 98 -6.50 18.69 -2.14
C GLU A 98 -5.93 18.48 -3.55
N GLN A 99 -4.62 18.25 -3.67
CA GLN A 99 -3.95 17.93 -4.93
C GLN A 99 -4.14 16.45 -5.32
N ILE A 100 -4.36 15.58 -4.34
CA ILE A 100 -4.59 14.15 -4.51
C ILE A 100 -5.93 13.80 -3.87
N SER A 101 -6.80 13.10 -4.60
CA SER A 101 -8.04 12.58 -4.01
C SER A 101 -7.78 11.33 -3.17
N LEU A 102 -8.46 11.25 -2.03
CA LEU A 102 -8.57 10.00 -1.28
C LEU A 102 -9.51 9.07 -2.06
N ASN A 103 -8.93 8.15 -2.84
CA ASN A 103 -9.65 7.15 -3.64
C ASN A 103 -9.09 5.74 -3.38
N THR A 104 -9.61 4.73 -4.09
CA THR A 104 -9.22 3.33 -3.89
C THR A 104 -7.75 3.06 -4.19
N ALA A 105 -7.16 3.71 -5.20
CA ALA A 105 -5.74 3.55 -5.54
C ALA A 105 -4.85 4.17 -4.47
N THR A 106 -5.17 5.39 -4.02
CA THR A 106 -4.42 6.05 -2.94
C THR A 106 -4.53 5.25 -1.63
N ALA A 107 -5.72 4.75 -1.30
CA ALA A 107 -5.96 3.94 -0.12
C ALA A 107 -5.17 2.63 -0.11
N GLN A 108 -5.05 1.96 -1.27
CA GLN A 108 -4.28 0.72 -1.39
C GLN A 108 -2.83 0.87 -0.92
N HIS A 109 -2.18 2.01 -1.22
CA HIS A 109 -0.81 2.24 -0.78
C HIS A 109 -0.68 2.31 0.75
N PHE A 110 -1.72 2.72 1.47
CA PHE A 110 -1.74 2.67 2.93
C PHE A 110 -2.13 1.30 3.46
N ASP A 111 -3.00 0.57 2.76
CA ASP A 111 -3.40 -0.81 3.11
C ASP A 111 -2.23 -1.80 2.97
N THR A 112 -1.26 -1.56 2.07
CA THR A 112 -0.02 -2.34 1.98
C THR A 112 0.93 -2.09 3.15
N CYS A 113 0.69 -1.07 3.99
CA CYS A 113 1.50 -0.78 5.15
C CYS A 113 1.18 -1.78 6.27
N LEU A 114 2.15 -2.62 6.64
CA LEU A 114 2.01 -3.56 7.77
C LEU A 114 1.89 -2.87 9.13
N GLY A 115 2.32 -1.61 9.26
CA GLY A 115 2.39 -0.92 10.54
C GLY A 115 3.50 -1.43 11.47
N CYS A 116 4.61 -1.92 10.91
CA CYS A 116 5.76 -2.42 11.69
C CYS A 116 6.62 -1.31 12.34
N LEU A 117 6.42 -0.04 11.94
CA LEU A 117 7.08 1.16 12.48
C LEU A 117 8.62 1.21 12.40
N ALA A 118 9.27 0.29 11.68
CA ALA A 118 10.72 0.31 11.47
C ALA A 118 11.22 1.62 10.79
N CYS A 119 10.34 2.27 10.02
CA CYS A 119 10.60 3.56 9.41
C CYS A 119 10.74 4.71 10.41
N THR A 120 10.08 4.66 11.56
CA THR A 120 10.15 5.70 12.60
C THR A 120 11.54 5.72 13.23
N THR A 121 12.06 4.54 13.59
CA THR A 121 13.40 4.41 14.18
C THR A 121 14.53 4.73 13.20
N ALA A 122 14.30 4.49 11.90
CA ALA A 122 15.28 4.80 10.85
C ALA A 122 15.26 6.28 10.41
N CYS A 123 14.25 7.05 10.81
CA CYS A 123 14.07 8.41 10.33
C CYS A 123 15.00 9.39 11.07
N PRO A 124 15.97 10.03 10.39
CA PRO A 124 16.84 11.02 11.03
C PRO A 124 16.09 12.32 11.41
N SER A 125 14.97 12.61 10.75
CA SER A 125 14.12 13.77 11.04
C SER A 125 13.12 13.53 12.17
N GLY A 126 13.07 12.31 12.72
CA GLY A 126 12.19 11.99 13.85
C GLY A 126 10.68 12.09 13.53
N VAL A 127 10.27 11.83 12.29
CA VAL A 127 8.85 11.89 11.90
C VAL A 127 8.03 10.88 12.73
N PRO A 128 7.00 11.31 13.48
CA PRO A 128 6.13 10.43 14.26
C PRO A 128 5.12 9.70 13.34
N TYR A 129 5.64 8.76 12.55
CA TYR A 129 4.87 8.04 11.54
C TYR A 129 3.78 7.14 12.12
N ASP A 130 3.96 6.67 13.36
CA ASP A 130 2.95 5.93 14.13
C ASP A 130 1.66 6.73 14.29
N GLN A 131 1.78 8.02 14.65
CA GLN A 131 0.63 8.91 14.84
C GLN A 131 -0.04 9.22 13.50
N LEU A 132 0.77 9.48 12.45
CA LEU A 132 0.26 9.66 11.09
C LEU A 132 -0.53 8.44 10.62
N LEU A 133 0.01 7.23 10.78
CA LEU A 133 -0.66 5.99 10.38
C LEU A 133 -1.94 5.75 11.21
N ALA A 134 -1.91 6.04 12.51
CA ALA A 134 -3.06 5.92 13.41
C ALA A 134 -4.20 6.86 13.03
N SER A 135 -3.90 8.08 12.57
CA SER A 135 -4.91 9.02 12.03
C SER A 135 -5.39 8.65 10.62
N MET A 136 -4.51 8.11 9.77
CA MET A 136 -4.82 7.86 8.36
C MET A 136 -5.73 6.64 8.14
N ARG A 137 -5.50 5.53 8.85
CA ARG A 137 -6.29 4.31 8.64
C ARG A 137 -7.80 4.51 8.91
N PRO A 138 -8.23 5.19 9.99
CA PRO A 138 -9.63 5.53 10.21
C PRO A 138 -10.22 6.42 9.10
N GLN A 139 -9.45 7.37 8.58
CA GLN A 139 -9.86 8.22 7.45
C GLN A 139 -10.17 7.36 6.21
N ILE A 140 -9.32 6.38 5.91
CA ILE A 140 -9.55 5.44 4.80
C ILE A 140 -10.79 4.59 5.05
N GLU A 141 -10.93 4.01 6.25
CA GLU A 141 -12.06 3.13 6.58
C GLU A 141 -13.42 3.85 6.44
N ARG A 142 -13.50 5.13 6.82
CA ARG A 142 -14.73 5.92 6.75
C ARG A 142 -15.02 6.45 5.35
N ASN A 143 -14.00 6.94 4.65
CA ASN A 143 -14.18 7.67 3.39
C ASN A 143 -14.04 6.79 2.15
N GLN A 144 -13.54 5.54 2.26
CA GLN A 144 -13.53 4.60 1.15
C GLN A 144 -14.68 3.59 1.20
N PRO A 145 -15.58 3.60 0.22
CA PRO A 145 -16.65 2.61 0.16
C PRO A 145 -16.08 1.23 -0.19
N ARG A 146 -16.09 0.32 0.78
CA ARG A 146 -15.88 -1.11 0.49
C ARG A 146 -17.09 -1.72 -0.21
N THR A 147 -16.84 -2.66 -1.13
CA THR A 147 -17.91 -3.37 -1.83
C THR A 147 -18.80 -4.14 -0.84
N MET A 148 -20.09 -4.32 -1.16
CA MET A 148 -21.03 -5.02 -0.26
C MET A 148 -20.57 -6.44 0.08
N GLY A 149 -19.95 -7.13 -0.89
CA GLY A 149 -19.38 -8.46 -0.67
C GLY A 149 -18.24 -8.45 0.35
N ASP A 150 -17.40 -7.42 0.37
CA ASP A 150 -16.31 -7.27 1.34
C ASP A 150 -16.85 -7.05 2.75
N ARG A 151 -17.91 -6.23 2.87
CA ARG A 151 -18.56 -5.96 4.16
C ARG A 151 -19.18 -7.23 4.73
N LEU A 152 -19.95 -7.97 3.92
CA LEU A 152 -20.58 -9.23 4.34
C LEU A 152 -19.53 -10.27 4.73
N PHE A 153 -18.48 -10.42 3.93
CA PHE A 153 -17.41 -11.37 4.20
C PHE A 153 -16.64 -11.02 5.48
N ARG A 154 -16.34 -9.74 5.71
CA ARG A 154 -15.69 -9.26 6.94
C ARG A 154 -16.56 -9.51 8.16
N GLN A 155 -17.87 -9.26 8.08
CA GLN A 155 -18.83 -9.61 9.14
C GLN A 155 -18.86 -11.12 9.41
N LEU A 156 -18.84 -11.95 8.35
CA LEU A 156 -18.77 -13.40 8.48
C LEU A 156 -17.49 -13.85 9.20
N ILE A 157 -16.33 -13.32 8.83
CA ILE A 157 -15.05 -13.61 9.51
C ILE A 157 -15.15 -13.24 10.99
N PHE A 158 -15.54 -12.00 11.32
CA PHE A 158 -15.61 -11.56 12.72
C PHE A 158 -16.73 -12.23 13.53
N SER A 159 -17.73 -12.82 12.88
CA SER A 159 -18.78 -13.62 13.53
C SER A 159 -18.40 -15.10 13.68
N LEU A 160 -17.44 -15.58 12.90
CA LEU A 160 -17.04 -17.00 12.87
C LEU A 160 -15.72 -17.26 13.62
N PHE A 161 -14.65 -16.54 13.29
CA PHE A 161 -13.30 -16.80 13.82
C PHE A 161 -13.16 -16.56 15.34
N PRO A 162 -13.73 -15.49 15.93
CA PRO A 162 -13.66 -15.25 17.38
C PRO A 162 -14.45 -16.24 18.24
N TYR A 163 -15.27 -17.12 17.64
CA TYR A 163 -16.18 -18.01 18.36
C TYR A 163 -15.82 -19.48 18.11
N PRO A 164 -14.94 -20.09 18.94
CA PRO A 164 -14.37 -21.41 18.68
C PRO A 164 -15.43 -22.52 18.60
N ASN A 165 -16.55 -22.39 19.33
CA ASN A 165 -17.64 -23.35 19.28
C ASN A 165 -18.34 -23.38 17.90
N ARG A 166 -18.52 -22.22 17.25
CA ARG A 166 -19.11 -22.14 15.90
C ARG A 166 -18.17 -22.74 14.87
N LEU A 167 -16.88 -22.43 14.98
CA LEU A 167 -15.85 -22.97 14.11
C LEU A 167 -15.75 -24.50 14.24
N ARG A 168 -15.84 -25.05 15.46
CA ARG A 168 -15.80 -26.49 15.71
C ARG A 168 -16.92 -27.25 14.99
N TRP A 169 -18.13 -26.71 14.98
CA TRP A 169 -19.25 -27.30 14.23
C TRP A 169 -19.05 -27.23 12.73
N LEU A 170 -18.43 -26.16 12.21
CA LEU A 170 -18.12 -26.00 10.79
C LEU A 170 -16.97 -26.90 10.31
N LEU A 171 -16.07 -27.31 11.20
CA LEU A 171 -14.97 -28.21 10.85
C LEU A 171 -15.45 -29.64 10.52
N VAL A 172 -16.56 -30.10 11.11
CA VAL A 172 -17.12 -31.45 10.85
C VAL A 172 -17.56 -31.64 9.39
N PRO A 173 -18.44 -30.79 8.80
CA PRO A 173 -18.79 -30.90 7.39
C PRO A 173 -17.60 -30.62 6.47
N LEU A 174 -16.68 -29.73 6.87
CA LEU A 174 -15.45 -29.48 6.12
C LEU A 174 -14.55 -30.73 6.05
N PHE A 175 -14.48 -31.50 7.14
CA PHE A 175 -13.75 -32.77 7.18
C PHE A 175 -14.42 -33.83 6.29
N LEU A 176 -15.75 -33.94 6.32
CA LEU A 176 -16.50 -34.82 5.43
C LEU A 176 -16.33 -34.44 3.95
N TYR A 177 -16.30 -33.15 3.66
CA TYR A 177 -16.06 -32.62 2.31
C TYR A 177 -14.66 -32.97 1.79
N GLN A 178 -13.62 -32.87 2.63
CA GLN A 178 -12.27 -33.32 2.30
C GLN A 178 -12.21 -34.84 2.08
N LYS A 179 -12.77 -35.63 3.01
CA LYS A 179 -12.72 -37.09 2.95
C LYS A 179 -13.52 -37.68 1.78
N SER A 180 -14.60 -37.01 1.36
CA SER A 180 -15.43 -37.46 0.24
C SER A 180 -14.84 -37.16 -1.14
N GLY A 181 -13.74 -36.40 -1.23
CA GLY A 181 -13.10 -36.06 -2.51
C GLY A 181 -13.95 -35.17 -3.43
N LEU A 182 -15.06 -34.63 -2.91
CA LEU A 182 -16.01 -33.77 -3.63
C LEU A 182 -15.37 -32.47 -4.15
N GLN A 183 -14.20 -32.13 -3.59
CA GLN A 183 -13.29 -31.08 -4.08
C GLN A 183 -13.02 -31.21 -5.58
N THR A 184 -12.85 -32.43 -6.11
CA THR A 184 -12.56 -32.65 -7.53
C THR A 184 -13.73 -32.24 -8.42
N VAL A 185 -14.96 -32.48 -7.97
CA VAL A 185 -16.20 -32.13 -8.68
C VAL A 185 -16.47 -30.63 -8.61
N VAL A 186 -16.25 -30.02 -7.44
CA VAL A 186 -16.42 -28.56 -7.26
C VAL A 186 -15.39 -27.77 -8.08
N ARG A 187 -14.16 -28.30 -8.22
CA ARG A 187 -13.12 -27.69 -9.04
C ARG A 187 -13.35 -27.89 -10.54
N SER A 188 -13.88 -29.05 -10.96
CA SER A 188 -14.18 -29.32 -12.38
C SER A 188 -15.35 -28.49 -12.90
N THR A 189 -16.37 -28.26 -12.07
CA THR A 189 -17.56 -27.49 -12.45
C THR A 189 -17.30 -25.99 -12.61
N ARG A 190 -16.17 -25.45 -12.12
CA ARG A 190 -15.77 -24.01 -12.14
C ARG A 190 -16.83 -23.02 -11.63
N LEU A 191 -17.98 -23.50 -11.16
CA LEU A 191 -19.12 -22.73 -10.71
C LEU A 191 -18.73 -21.81 -9.53
N LEU A 192 -17.93 -22.35 -8.61
CA LEU A 192 -17.46 -21.63 -7.43
C LEU A 192 -16.62 -20.40 -7.80
N LYS A 193 -15.82 -20.49 -8.88
CA LYS A 193 -14.98 -19.38 -9.36
C LYS A 193 -15.82 -18.23 -9.92
N GLN A 194 -16.96 -18.54 -10.52
CA GLN A 194 -17.87 -17.56 -11.13
C GLN A 194 -18.70 -16.83 -10.08
N PHE A 195 -19.27 -17.55 -9.11
CA PHE A 195 -20.20 -16.98 -8.12
C PHE A 195 -19.52 -16.49 -6.83
N ALA A 196 -18.39 -17.10 -6.43
CA ALA A 196 -17.71 -16.78 -5.18
C ALA A 196 -16.18 -16.91 -5.30
N PRO A 197 -15.50 -15.98 -6.00
CA PRO A 197 -14.07 -16.09 -6.29
C PRO A 197 -13.19 -16.19 -5.04
N ARG A 198 -13.58 -15.56 -3.91
CA ARG A 198 -12.86 -15.68 -2.63
C ARG A 198 -12.94 -17.08 -2.03
N LEU A 199 -14.11 -17.69 -2.04
CA LEU A 199 -14.31 -19.06 -1.55
C LEU A 199 -13.56 -20.05 -2.46
N ALA A 200 -13.53 -19.81 -3.76
CA ALA A 200 -12.71 -20.60 -4.69
C ALA A 200 -11.20 -20.48 -4.41
N ALA A 201 -10.71 -19.28 -4.06
CA ALA A 201 -9.32 -19.10 -3.66
C ALA A 201 -9.00 -19.87 -2.36
N MET A 202 -9.87 -19.81 -1.35
CA MET A 202 -9.73 -20.59 -0.11
C MET A 202 -9.75 -22.09 -0.39
N GLU A 203 -10.69 -22.56 -1.21
CA GLU A 203 -10.83 -23.96 -1.62
C GLU A 203 -9.57 -24.49 -2.31
N SER A 204 -8.86 -23.64 -3.07
CA SER A 204 -7.65 -24.04 -3.78
C SER A 204 -6.44 -24.32 -2.88
N ILE A 205 -6.43 -23.79 -1.65
CA ILE A 205 -5.33 -23.93 -0.68
C ILE A 205 -5.49 -25.19 0.19
N LEU A 206 -6.69 -25.79 0.24
CA LEU A 206 -6.93 -26.98 1.03
C LEU A 206 -6.03 -28.16 0.58
N PRO A 207 -5.43 -28.89 1.55
CA PRO A 207 -4.60 -30.05 1.26
C PRO A 207 -5.43 -31.17 0.61
N LYS A 208 -4.72 -32.03 -0.13
CA LYS A 208 -5.26 -33.24 -0.74
C LYS A 208 -5.30 -34.39 0.27
#